data_AF-A0A7X0D791-F1
#
_entry.id   AF-A0A7X0D791-F1
#
_cell.length_a   1.000
_cell.length_b   1.000
_cell.length_c   1.000
_cell.angle_alpha   90.00
_cell.angle_beta   90.00
_cell.angle_gamma   90.00
#
_symmetry.space_group_name_H-M   'P 1'
#
loop_
_entity.id
_entity.type
_entity.pdbx_description
1 polymer ?
#
loop_
_entity_poly.entity_id
_entity_poly.type
_entity_poly.pdbx_seq_one_letter_code
_entity_poly.pdbx_strand_id
1 'polypeptide(L)'
;MKRPRAEERAALHGPWPTPIEIIAAEFADWDISRDLGTDGTHGDWQARHIPTGAEAKAPTPRALLVCLREHRRVNDPDRPVIDRLNDRYPDWKVWRSVDEHGQPAAWLASNKTAGPEFAPTLHADTADKLEAQLKDPGHAHGLAHADAVTRRRGERL
;
A
#
# COMPACT_ATOMS: atom_id res chain seq x y z
N MET A 1 -36.65 25.32 -11.98
CA MET A 1 -35.26 25.09 -12.44
C MET A 1 -34.65 24.01 -11.57
N LYS A 2 -34.24 22.86 -12.13
CA LYS A 2 -33.49 21.84 -11.39
C LYS A 2 -32.08 22.39 -11.16
N ARG A 3 -31.59 22.40 -9.92
CA ARG A 3 -30.20 22.78 -9.63
C ARG A 3 -29.26 21.75 -10.31
N PRO A 4 -28.11 22.17 -10.86
CA PRO A 4 -27.13 21.23 -11.36
C PRO A 4 -26.70 20.30 -10.22
N ARG A 5 -26.63 19.00 -10.51
CA ARG A 5 -26.36 17.91 -9.55
C ARG A 5 -25.11 18.15 -8.68
N ALA A 6 -24.14 18.91 -9.20
CA ALA A 6 -22.94 19.33 -8.49
C ALA A 6 -23.24 20.28 -7.31
N GLU A 7 -24.18 21.22 -7.46
CA GLU A 7 -24.57 22.16 -6.39
C GLU A 7 -25.37 21.48 -5.28
N GLU A 8 -26.26 20.54 -5.63
CA GLU A 8 -26.96 19.71 -4.63
C GLU A 8 -25.99 18.82 -3.85
N ARG A 9 -24.97 18.26 -4.52
CA ARG A 9 -23.91 17.47 -3.85
C ARG A 9 -23.05 18.32 -2.91
N ALA A 10 -22.68 19.54 -3.32
CA ALA A 10 -21.94 20.46 -2.48
C ALA A 10 -22.71 20.87 -1.22
N ALA A 11 -24.04 21.02 -1.33
CA ALA A 11 -24.91 21.36 -0.21
C ALA A 11 -25.14 20.20 0.79
N LEU A 12 -25.03 18.95 0.36
CA LEU A 12 -25.31 17.77 1.19
C LEU A 12 -24.08 17.17 1.90
N HIS A 13 -22.90 17.24 1.29
CA HIS A 13 -21.70 16.53 1.79
C HIS A 13 -20.56 17.45 2.27
N GLY A 14 -20.70 18.77 2.09
CA GLY A 14 -19.59 19.70 2.31
C GLY A 14 -18.43 19.44 1.32
N PRO A 15 -17.25 20.03 1.53
CA PRO A 15 -16.11 19.91 0.62
C PRO A 15 -15.41 18.54 0.67
N TRP A 16 -15.96 17.57 1.40
CA TRP A 16 -15.31 16.28 1.66
C TRP A 16 -15.75 15.23 0.64
N PRO A 17 -14.82 14.43 0.10
CA PRO A 17 -15.16 13.34 -0.80
C PRO A 17 -16.08 12.36 -0.08
N THR A 18 -17.10 11.90 -0.80
CA THR A 18 -17.99 10.83 -0.32
C THR A 18 -17.21 9.52 -0.20
N PRO A 19 -17.69 8.56 0.61
CA PRO A 19 -17.04 7.26 0.74
C PRO A 19 -16.80 6.56 -0.61
N ILE A 20 -17.70 6.74 -1.59
CA ILE A 20 -17.53 6.12 -2.91
C ILE A 20 -16.43 6.79 -3.74
N GLU A 21 -16.26 8.10 -3.61
CA GLU A 21 -15.18 8.83 -4.27
C GLU A 21 -13.82 8.44 -3.71
N ILE A 22 -13.74 8.20 -2.40
CA ILE A 22 -12.53 7.67 -1.77
C ILE A 22 -12.20 6.28 -2.33
N ILE A 23 -13.20 5.39 -2.44
CA ILE A 23 -12.99 4.05 -2.97
C ILE A 23 -12.56 4.11 -4.45
N ALA A 24 -13.21 4.94 -5.27
CA ALA A 24 -12.84 5.11 -6.68
C ALA A 24 -11.42 5.66 -6.87
N ALA A 25 -10.95 6.51 -5.96
CA ALA A 25 -9.58 7.00 -5.97
C ALA A 25 -8.56 5.94 -5.50
N GLU A 26 -8.86 5.19 -4.43
CA GLU A 26 -7.96 4.16 -3.87
C GLU A 26 -7.87 2.91 -4.77
N PHE A 27 -8.93 2.63 -5.56
CA PHE A 27 -9.08 1.47 -6.44
C PHE A 27 -9.36 1.91 -7.88
N ALA A 28 -8.47 2.73 -8.45
CA ALA A 28 -8.62 3.29 -9.80
C ALA A 28 -8.66 2.23 -10.93
N ASP A 29 -8.18 1.02 -10.64
CA ASP A 29 -8.23 -0.18 -11.47
C ASP A 29 -9.57 -0.95 -11.38
N TRP A 30 -10.54 -0.44 -10.61
CA TRP A 30 -11.86 -1.02 -10.44
C TRP A 30 -12.96 -0.11 -10.99
N ASP A 31 -13.85 -0.71 -11.77
CA ASP A 31 -15.11 -0.10 -12.19
C ASP A 31 -16.15 -0.27 -11.09
N ILE A 32 -16.53 0.82 -10.43
CA ILE A 32 -17.43 0.80 -9.27
C ILE A 32 -18.81 1.34 -9.66
N SER A 33 -19.84 0.53 -9.43
CA SER A 33 -21.22 0.85 -9.76
C SER A 33 -22.16 0.47 -8.62
N ARG A 34 -23.42 0.87 -8.74
CA ARG A 34 -24.49 0.47 -7.81
C ARG A 34 -25.70 0.06 -8.62
N ASP A 35 -26.24 -1.11 -8.32
CA ASP A 35 -27.42 -1.59 -9.00
C ASP A 35 -28.61 -0.66 -8.73
N LEU A 36 -29.40 -0.43 -9.77
CA LEU A 36 -30.69 0.23 -9.70
C LEU A 36 -31.75 -0.81 -10.01
N GLY A 37 -32.55 -1.15 -8.99
CA GLY A 37 -33.73 -1.98 -9.15
C GLY A 37 -34.74 -1.33 -10.10
N THR A 38 -35.58 -2.15 -10.73
CA THR A 38 -36.63 -1.68 -11.66
C THR A 38 -37.69 -0.82 -10.97
N ASP A 39 -37.78 -0.90 -9.65
CA ASP A 39 -38.62 -0.08 -8.77
C ASP A 39 -37.93 1.21 -8.29
N GLY A 40 -36.71 1.49 -8.77
CA GLY A 40 -35.91 2.63 -8.36
C GLY A 40 -35.21 2.45 -7.01
N THR A 41 -35.32 1.27 -6.37
CA THR A 41 -34.54 0.98 -5.18
C THR A 41 -33.07 0.79 -5.53
N HIS A 42 -32.20 1.25 -4.63
CA HIS A 42 -30.77 1.03 -4.80
C HIS A 42 -30.37 -0.33 -4.26
N GLY A 43 -29.84 -1.18 -5.13
CA GLY A 43 -29.25 -2.46 -4.75
C GLY A 43 -27.86 -2.30 -4.11
N ASP A 44 -27.16 -3.42 -4.06
CA ASP A 44 -25.80 -3.50 -3.54
C ASP A 44 -24.82 -2.70 -4.41
N TRP A 45 -23.76 -2.25 -3.77
CA TRP A 45 -22.59 -1.71 -4.46
C TRP A 45 -21.80 -2.85 -5.08
N GLN A 46 -21.28 -2.61 -6.28
CA GLN A 46 -20.50 -3.58 -7.04
C GLN A 46 -19.21 -2.94 -7.52
N ALA A 47 -18.15 -3.72 -7.57
CA ALA A 47 -16.89 -3.33 -8.17
C ALA A 47 -16.38 -4.46 -9.04
N ARG A 48 -15.86 -4.11 -10.22
CA ARG A 48 -15.25 -5.05 -11.16
C ARG A 48 -13.84 -4.60 -11.48
N HIS A 49 -12.86 -5.45 -11.21
CA HIS A 49 -11.47 -5.22 -11.53
C HIS A 49 -11.30 -5.21 -13.05
N ILE A 50 -10.88 -4.08 -13.62
CA ILE A 50 -10.81 -3.88 -15.08
C ILE A 50 -9.85 -4.88 -15.74
N PRO A 51 -8.64 -5.14 -15.19
CA PRO A 51 -7.69 -6.06 -15.82
C PRO A 51 -8.08 -7.53 -15.75
N THR A 52 -8.64 -8.01 -14.63
CA THR A 52 -8.88 -9.45 -14.42
C THR A 52 -10.34 -9.86 -14.51
N GLY A 53 -11.28 -8.92 -14.51
CA GLY A 53 -12.71 -9.19 -14.42
C GLY A 53 -13.18 -9.70 -13.05
N ALA A 54 -12.33 -9.67 -12.01
CA ALA A 54 -12.74 -10.06 -10.66
C ALA A 54 -13.84 -9.13 -10.12
N GLU A 55 -14.79 -9.68 -9.38
CA GLU A 55 -15.95 -8.94 -8.88
C GLU A 55 -16.00 -8.91 -7.35
N ALA A 56 -16.47 -7.80 -6.80
CA ALA A 56 -16.80 -7.63 -5.38
C ALA A 56 -18.17 -6.98 -5.25
N LYS A 57 -19.01 -7.47 -4.33
CA LYS A 57 -20.34 -6.91 -4.03
C LYS A 57 -20.52 -6.70 -2.54
N ALA A 58 -21.16 -5.59 -2.16
CA ALA A 58 -21.43 -5.31 -0.76
C ALA A 58 -22.62 -4.34 -0.57
N PRO A 59 -23.37 -4.43 0.55
CA PRO A 59 -24.56 -3.61 0.76
C PRO A 59 -24.25 -2.13 1.03
N THR A 60 -23.01 -1.78 1.40
CA THR A 60 -22.60 -0.42 1.72
C THR A 60 -21.22 -0.10 1.12
N PRO A 61 -20.89 1.19 0.87
CA PRO A 61 -19.54 1.56 0.41
C PRO A 61 -18.45 1.11 1.38
N ARG A 62 -18.71 1.19 2.69
CA ARG A 62 -17.73 0.76 3.71
C ARG A 62 -17.47 -0.75 3.65
N ALA A 63 -18.51 -1.55 3.46
CA ALA A 63 -18.34 -3.00 3.28
C ALA A 63 -17.62 -3.32 1.96
N LEU A 64 -17.91 -2.57 0.89
CA LEU A 64 -17.21 -2.72 -0.39
C LEU A 64 -15.70 -2.44 -0.25
N LEU A 65 -15.34 -1.36 0.46
CA LEU A 65 -13.94 -1.02 0.74
C LEU A 65 -13.19 -2.18 1.45
N VAL A 66 -13.84 -2.85 2.40
CA VAL A 66 -13.25 -4.01 3.10
C VAL A 66 -13.03 -5.16 2.11
N CYS A 67 -14.01 -5.48 1.28
CA CYS A 67 -13.88 -6.53 0.26
C CYS A 67 -12.74 -6.24 -0.72
N LEU A 68 -12.62 -4.99 -1.21
CA LEU A 68 -11.59 -4.58 -2.15
C LEU A 68 -10.18 -4.63 -1.54
N ARG A 69 -10.03 -4.18 -0.28
CA ARG A 69 -8.75 -4.29 0.43
C ARG A 69 -8.33 -5.73 0.66
N GLU A 70 -9.27 -6.60 1.03
CA GLU A 70 -8.97 -8.03 1.18
C GLU A 70 -8.62 -8.67 -0.17
N HIS A 71 -9.32 -8.32 -1.24
CA HIS A 71 -8.98 -8.77 -2.58
C HIS A 71 -7.56 -8.35 -2.99
N ARG A 72 -7.19 -7.09 -2.78
CA ARG A 72 -5.83 -6.59 -3.04
C ARG A 72 -4.80 -7.36 -2.20
N ARG A 73 -5.09 -7.62 -0.93
CA ARG A 73 -4.21 -8.36 -0.02
C ARG A 73 -3.99 -9.81 -0.46
N VAL A 74 -5.06 -10.51 -0.85
CA VAL A 74 -5.00 -11.92 -1.27
C VAL A 74 -4.28 -12.06 -2.60
N ASN A 75 -4.41 -11.07 -3.49
CA ASN A 75 -3.80 -11.06 -4.81
C ASN A 75 -2.50 -10.24 -4.88
N ASP A 76 -1.90 -9.91 -3.74
CA ASP A 76 -0.64 -9.18 -3.69
C ASP A 76 0.48 -10.06 -4.27
N PRO A 77 1.08 -9.70 -5.42
CA PRO A 77 2.10 -10.50 -6.07
C PRO A 77 3.38 -10.63 -5.23
N ASP A 78 3.62 -9.70 -4.32
CA ASP A 78 4.78 -9.72 -3.43
C ASP A 78 4.58 -10.68 -2.25
N ARG A 79 3.34 -11.13 -1.99
CA ARG A 79 2.98 -11.93 -0.81
C ARG A 79 3.77 -13.23 -0.67
N PRO A 80 3.95 -14.07 -1.70
CA PRO A 80 4.75 -15.29 -1.57
C PRO A 80 6.21 -15.00 -1.21
N VAL A 81 6.76 -13.87 -1.67
CA VAL A 81 8.13 -13.46 -1.36
C VAL A 81 8.23 -12.93 0.07
N ILE A 82 7.26 -12.13 0.51
CA ILE A 82 7.15 -11.66 1.90
C ILE A 82 7.06 -12.84 2.86
N ASP A 83 6.19 -13.81 2.59
CA ASP A 83 5.99 -14.98 3.45
C ASP A 83 7.29 -15.81 3.52
N ARG A 84 7.92 -16.11 2.36
CA ARG A 84 9.22 -16.79 2.30
C ARG A 84 10.30 -16.08 3.13
N LEU A 85 10.40 -14.76 3.01
CA LEU A 85 11.43 -14.00 3.73
C LEU A 85 11.14 -13.94 5.24
N ASN A 86 9.89 -13.82 5.65
CA ASN A 86 9.51 -13.86 7.07
C ASN A 86 9.78 -15.24 7.69
N ASP A 87 9.56 -16.32 6.96
CA ASP A 87 9.88 -17.68 7.41
C ASP A 87 11.39 -17.91 7.51
N ARG A 88 12.16 -17.40 6.54
CA ARG A 88 13.61 -17.57 6.49
C ARG A 88 14.37 -16.71 7.50
N TYR A 89 13.82 -15.54 7.85
CA TYR A 89 14.43 -14.55 8.76
C TYR A 89 13.45 -14.21 9.89
N PRO A 90 13.22 -15.13 10.87
CA PRO A 90 12.16 -14.97 11.87
C PRO A 90 12.36 -13.77 12.80
N ASP A 91 13.60 -13.33 13.01
CA ASP A 91 13.95 -12.12 13.78
C ASP A 91 13.58 -10.83 13.06
N TRP A 92 13.20 -10.90 11.78
CA TRP A 92 12.80 -9.76 10.98
C TRP A 92 11.31 -9.83 10.64
N LYS A 93 10.70 -8.65 10.53
CA LYS A 93 9.38 -8.47 9.94
C LYS A 93 9.58 -7.82 8.58
N VAL A 94 9.41 -8.59 7.53
CA VAL A 94 9.48 -8.13 6.13
C VAL A 94 8.11 -7.66 5.66
N TRP A 95 8.06 -6.51 4.99
CA TRP A 95 6.85 -5.90 4.47
C TRP A 95 7.15 -4.98 3.27
N ARG A 96 6.10 -4.61 2.52
CA ARG A 96 6.17 -3.63 1.43
C ARG A 96 5.56 -2.32 1.87
N SER A 97 6.29 -1.21 1.66
CA SER A 97 5.66 0.11 1.73
C SER A 97 4.83 0.35 0.48
N VAL A 98 3.83 1.20 0.64
CA VAL A 98 3.05 1.73 -0.47
C VAL A 98 3.26 3.24 -0.57
N ASP A 99 3.18 3.78 -1.77
CA ASP A 99 3.16 5.23 -1.99
C ASP A 99 1.79 5.84 -1.66
N GLU A 100 1.64 7.13 -1.92
CA GLU A 100 0.39 7.88 -1.72
C GLU A 100 -0.77 7.39 -2.62
N HIS A 101 -0.47 6.63 -3.67
CA HIS A 101 -1.42 6.00 -4.58
C HIS A 101 -1.67 4.52 -4.26
N GLY A 102 -1.12 4.02 -3.15
CA GLY A 102 -1.26 2.63 -2.73
C GLY A 102 -0.45 1.64 -3.57
N GLN A 103 0.50 2.11 -4.39
CA GLN A 103 1.38 1.27 -5.20
C GLN A 103 2.61 0.82 -4.42
N PRO A 104 3.11 -0.41 -4.61
CA PRO A 104 4.30 -0.91 -3.91
C PRO A 104 5.54 -0.05 -4.20
N ALA A 105 6.10 0.57 -3.16
CA ALA A 105 7.19 1.55 -3.29
C ALA A 105 8.56 0.96 -2.92
N ALA A 106 8.74 0.45 -1.69
CA ALA A 106 10.01 -0.08 -1.20
C ALA A 106 9.84 -1.39 -0.40
N TRP A 107 10.86 -2.22 -0.42
CA TRP A 107 10.97 -3.43 0.41
C TRP A 107 11.59 -3.02 1.74
N LEU A 108 10.93 -3.36 2.85
CA LEU A 108 11.42 -3.05 4.19
C LEU A 108 11.50 -4.29 5.05
N ALA A 109 12.46 -4.28 5.96
CA ALA A 109 12.52 -5.24 7.05
C ALA A 109 12.76 -4.52 8.37
N SER A 110 11.88 -4.73 9.33
CA SER A 110 12.02 -4.21 10.69
C SER A 110 12.53 -5.32 11.60
N ASN A 111 13.58 -5.05 12.36
CA ASN A 111 14.12 -6.03 13.29
C ASN A 111 13.19 -6.17 14.51
N LYS A 112 12.78 -7.40 14.84
CA LYS A 112 11.90 -7.70 15.99
C LYS A 112 12.67 -7.81 17.30
N THR A 113 13.97 -8.10 17.24
CA THR A 113 14.81 -8.46 18.39
C THR A 113 16.00 -7.52 18.61
N ALA A 114 16.17 -6.49 17.79
CA ALA A 114 17.34 -5.61 17.85
C ALA A 114 17.50 -4.90 19.21
N GLY A 115 18.63 -5.19 19.88
CA GLY A 115 19.31 -4.24 20.75
C GLY A 115 19.97 -3.10 19.93
N PRO A 116 20.63 -2.13 20.58
CA PRO A 116 21.07 -0.86 19.96
C PRO A 116 22.15 -0.99 18.85
N GLU A 117 22.67 -2.19 18.58
CA GLU A 117 23.83 -2.42 17.71
C GLU A 117 23.46 -2.63 16.22
N PHE A 118 22.20 -2.95 15.93
CA PHE A 118 21.74 -3.25 14.56
C PHE A 118 20.77 -2.19 14.04
N ALA A 119 20.79 -1.96 12.71
CA ALA A 119 19.86 -1.05 12.09
C ALA A 119 18.41 -1.49 12.38
N PRO A 120 17.56 -0.61 12.94
CA PRO A 120 16.19 -0.99 13.33
C PRO A 120 15.32 -1.27 12.11
N THR A 121 15.67 -0.73 10.95
CA THR A 121 14.94 -0.94 9.69
C THR A 121 15.91 -0.94 8.51
N LEU A 122 15.80 -1.99 7.69
CA LEU A 122 16.46 -2.13 6.41
C LEU A 122 15.49 -1.71 5.29
N HIS A 123 16.04 -1.14 4.22
CA HIS A 123 15.29 -0.71 3.05
C HIS A 123 16.00 -1.13 1.76
N ALA A 124 15.23 -1.54 0.77
CA ALA A 124 15.74 -1.84 -0.56
C ALA A 124 14.66 -1.65 -1.64
N ASP A 125 15.09 -1.42 -2.88
CA ASP A 125 14.16 -1.27 -4.01
C ASP A 125 13.60 -2.63 -4.49
N THR A 126 14.29 -3.73 -4.16
CA THR A 126 13.99 -5.08 -4.64
C THR A 126 14.11 -6.10 -3.52
N ALA A 127 13.34 -7.18 -3.57
CA ALA A 127 13.41 -8.29 -2.62
C ALA A 127 14.80 -8.90 -2.52
N ASP A 128 15.53 -9.09 -3.63
CA ASP A 128 16.86 -9.71 -3.61
C ASP A 128 17.90 -8.85 -2.90
N LYS A 129 17.87 -7.52 -3.13
CA LYS A 129 18.69 -6.56 -2.39
C LYS A 129 18.33 -6.57 -0.89
N LEU A 130 17.05 -6.66 -0.54
CA LEU A 130 16.63 -6.78 0.86
C LEU A 130 17.16 -8.09 1.48
N GLU A 131 17.05 -9.21 0.76
CA GLU A 131 17.53 -10.51 1.22
C GLU A 131 19.05 -10.53 1.41
N ALA A 132 19.80 -9.84 0.54
CA ALA A 132 21.24 -9.66 0.73
C ALA A 132 21.56 -8.91 2.03
N GLN A 133 20.81 -7.83 2.34
CA GLN A 133 20.96 -7.11 3.60
C GLN A 133 20.50 -7.93 4.82
N LEU A 134 19.52 -8.83 4.68
CA LEU A 134 19.07 -9.71 5.77
C LEU A 134 20.11 -10.80 6.11
N LYS A 135 20.92 -11.23 5.14
CA LYS A 135 22.00 -12.20 5.34
C LYS A 135 23.21 -11.58 6.05
N ASP A 136 23.47 -10.31 5.80
CA ASP A 136 24.53 -9.54 6.42
C ASP A 136 23.97 -8.17 6.85
N PRO A 137 23.19 -8.14 7.94
CA PRO A 137 22.57 -6.91 8.41
C PRO A 137 23.69 -5.99 8.90
N GLY A 138 23.97 -4.96 8.11
CA GLY A 138 24.94 -3.94 8.47
C GLY A 138 24.67 -3.41 9.88
N HIS A 139 25.75 -3.10 10.61
CA HIS A 139 25.67 -2.47 11.92
C HIS A 139 24.90 -1.15 11.82
N ALA A 140 24.24 -0.73 12.89
CA ALA A 140 23.46 0.51 12.92
C ALA A 140 24.31 1.73 12.54
N HIS A 141 24.32 2.11 11.26
CA HIS A 141 24.64 3.48 10.89
C HIS A 141 23.36 4.29 11.06
N GLY A 142 23.17 4.80 12.28
CA GLY A 142 22.21 5.87 12.53
C GLY A 142 22.44 6.98 11.50
N LEU A 143 21.35 7.53 10.98
CA LEU A 143 21.29 8.70 10.08
C LEU A 143 22.50 9.64 10.25
N ALA A 144 23.48 9.53 9.35
CA ALA A 144 24.47 10.56 9.11
C ALA A 144 24.42 10.92 7.62
N HIS A 145 23.36 11.62 7.24
CA HIS A 145 23.39 12.52 6.09
C HIS A 145 24.21 13.77 6.47
N ALA A 146 25.46 13.57 6.89
CA ALA A 146 26.45 14.59 7.22
C ALA A 146 27.80 13.88 7.51
N ASP A 147 28.50 13.51 6.43
CA ASP A 147 29.97 13.62 6.28
C ASP A 147 30.43 12.75 5.10
N ALA A 148 29.92 13.09 3.92
CA ALA A 148 30.56 12.79 2.66
C ALA A 148 31.65 13.85 2.34
N VAL A 149 32.44 14.26 3.33
CA VAL A 149 33.68 15.03 3.14
C VAL A 149 34.64 14.58 4.22
N THR A 150 35.51 13.62 3.90
CA THR A 150 36.95 13.51 4.28
C THR A 150 37.44 12.05 4.19
N ARG A 151 37.23 11.39 3.04
CA ARG A 151 38.06 10.24 2.62
C ARG A 151 38.31 10.27 1.10
N ARG A 152 38.94 11.36 0.65
CA ARG A 152 39.70 11.41 -0.61
C ARG A 152 41.01 12.18 -0.41
N ARG A 153 41.96 11.50 0.21
CA ARG A 153 43.42 11.66 0.07
C ARG A 153 43.99 10.54 0.93
N GLY A 154 44.30 9.37 0.40
CA GLY A 154 45.23 9.20 -0.72
C GLY A 154 46.61 9.03 -0.11
N GLU A 155 46.89 7.80 0.31
CA GLU A 155 48.26 7.28 0.38
C GLU A 155 48.97 7.62 -0.92
N ARG A 156 50.12 8.27 -0.82
CA ARG A 156 51.23 8.14 -1.76
C ARG A 156 52.51 8.51 -1.01
N LEU A 157 53.30 7.46 -0.78
CA LEU A 157 54.76 7.40 -0.59
C LEU A 157 55.35 8.11 0.64
#